data_AF-A0A7X9BWM8-F1
#
_entry.id   AF-A0A7X9BWM8-F1
#
_cell.length_a   1.000
_cell.length_b   1.000
_cell.length_c   1.000
_cell.angle_alpha   90.00
_cell.angle_beta   90.00
_cell.angle_gamma   90.00
#
_symmetry.space_group_name_H-M   'P 1'
#
loop_
_entity.id
_entity.type
_entity.pdbx_description
1 polymer ?
#
loop_
_entity_poly.entity_id
_entity_poly.type
_entity_poly.pdbx_seq_one_letter_code
_entity_poly.pdbx_strand_id
1 'polypeptide(L)' 'ASEMEEAARDVGVSPYLRANSFEDAVKLAIGEAVPGDVVLLSPACTSWDMFKSYEERGEFFKELVRRHYREPNLN' A
#
# COMPACT_ATOMS: atom_id res chain seq x y z
N ALA A 1 -9.20 -10.10 -3.12
CA ALA A 1 -8.33 -10.12 -1.93
C ALA A 1 -7.96 -11.55 -1.54
N SER A 2 -8.93 -12.45 -1.35
CA SER A 2 -8.69 -13.87 -1.10
C SER A 2 -7.78 -14.54 -2.13
N GLU A 3 -8.01 -14.30 -3.42
CA GLU A 3 -7.20 -14.87 -4.51
C GLU A 3 -5.71 -14.48 -4.43
N MET A 4 -5.40 -13.24 -4.05
CA MET A 4 -4.01 -12.77 -3.92
C MET A 4 -3.33 -13.39 -2.70
N GLU A 5 -4.07 -13.53 -1.59
CA GLU A 5 -3.57 -14.22 -0.39
C GLU A 5 -3.35 -15.71 -0.66
N GLU A 6 -4.25 -16.37 -1.40
CA GLU A 6 -4.08 -17.76 -1.84
C GLU A 6 -2.87 -17.91 -2.74
N ALA A 7 -2.75 -17.07 -3.77
CA ALA A 7 -1.58 -17.08 -4.66
C ALA A 7 -0.27 -16.85 -3.88
N ALA A 8 -0.24 -15.90 -2.93
CA ALA A 8 0.92 -15.66 -2.08
C ALA A 8 1.29 -16.89 -1.24
N ARG A 9 0.29 -17.57 -0.66
CA ARG A 9 0.50 -18.82 0.10
C ARG A 9 1.05 -19.94 -0.79
N ASP A 10 0.49 -20.13 -1.97
CA ASP A 10 0.87 -21.20 -2.89
C ASP A 10 2.33 -21.09 -3.35
N VAL A 11 2.85 -19.86 -3.48
CA VAL A 11 4.24 -19.60 -3.87
C VAL A 11 5.17 -19.31 -2.68
N GLY A 12 4.68 -19.40 -1.44
CA GLY A 12 5.49 -19.22 -0.23
C GLY A 12 5.90 -17.78 0.08
N VAL A 13 5.15 -16.79 -0.39
CA VAL A 13 5.37 -15.37 -0.05
C VAL A 13 4.80 -15.08 1.34
N SER A 14 5.71 -14.83 2.28
CA SER A 14 5.40 -14.51 3.68
C SER A 14 6.55 -13.67 4.27
N PRO A 15 6.26 -12.68 5.14
CA PRO A 15 4.94 -12.27 5.62
C PRO A 15 4.17 -11.41 4.60
N TYR A 16 2.83 -11.38 4.75
CA TYR A 16 1.96 -10.40 4.08
C TYR A 16 1.00 -9.79 5.10
N LEU A 17 0.62 -8.53 4.89
CA LEU A 17 -0.30 -7.79 5.76
C LEU A 17 -1.58 -7.46 5.00
N ARG A 18 -2.72 -7.62 5.67
CA ARG A 18 -4.02 -7.24 5.13
C ARG A 18 -4.39 -5.84 5.61
N ALA A 19 -4.60 -4.93 4.66
CA ALA A 19 -5.08 -3.60 4.92
C ALA A 19 -6.59 -3.50 4.69
N ASN A 20 -7.25 -2.64 5.47
CA ASN A 20 -8.70 -2.40 5.37
C ASN A 20 -9.04 -1.24 4.41
N SER A 21 -8.07 -0.40 4.08
CA SER A 21 -8.20 0.69 3.10
C SER A 21 -6.87 0.95 2.39
N PHE A 22 -6.89 1.81 1.36
CA PHE A 22 -5.66 2.21 0.67
C PHE A 22 -4.71 2.99 1.59
N GLU A 23 -5.26 3.88 2.42
CA GLU A 23 -4.52 4.63 3.43
C GLU A 23 -3.91 3.74 4.49
N ASP A 24 -4.66 2.72 4.95
CA ASP A 24 -4.18 1.71 5.87
C ASP A 24 -3.00 0.92 5.24
N ALA A 25 -3.11 0.54 3.96
CA ALA A 25 -2.04 -0.15 3.25
C ALA A 25 -0.76 0.69 3.17
N VAL A 26 -0.88 1.99 2.90
CA VAL A 26 0.28 2.90 2.87
C VAL A 26 0.88 3.07 4.27
N LYS A 27 0.06 3.20 5.31
CA LYS A 27 0.54 3.29 6.70
C LYS A 27 1.29 2.03 7.15
N LEU A 28 0.73 0.85 6.88
CA LEU A 28 1.38 -0.43 7.19
C LEU A 28 2.71 -0.56 6.43
N ALA A 29 2.74 -0.25 5.14
CA ALA A 29 3.96 -0.33 4.34
C ALA A 29 5.07 0.61 4.85
N ILE A 30 4.72 1.83 5.29
CA ILE A 30 5.67 2.76 5.89
C ILE A 30 6.17 2.25 7.25
N GLY A 31 5.28 1.69 8.08
CA GLY A 31 5.63 1.18 9.41
C GLY A 31 6.54 -0.05 9.40
N GLU A 32 6.42 -0.90 8.38
CA GLU A 32 7.28 -2.08 8.21
C GLU A 32 8.62 -1.77 7.54
N ALA A 33 8.72 -0.68 6.78
CA ALA A 33 9.92 -0.32 6.05
C ALA A 33 11.02 0.20 6.99
N VAL A 34 12.26 -0.24 6.76
CA VAL A 34 13.44 0.24 7.50
C VAL A 34 14.35 1.10 6.63
N PRO A 35 15.29 1.89 7.22
CA PRO A 35 16.22 2.67 6.42
C PRO A 35 17.00 1.81 5.41
N GLY A 36 16.88 2.16 4.13
CA GLY A 36 17.47 1.42 3.02
C GLY A 36 16.46 0.68 2.15
N ASP A 37 15.23 0.48 2.64
CA ASP A 37 14.16 -0.16 1.87
C ASP A 37 13.52 0.78 0.84
N VAL A 38 12.85 0.18 -0.14
CA VAL A 38 12.00 0.88 -1.12
C VAL A 38 10.58 0.37 -1.01
N VAL A 39 9.64 1.28 -0.72
CA VAL A 39 8.20 1.00 -0.77
C VAL A 39 7.70 1.30 -2.18
N LEU A 40 7.21 0.28 -2.89
CA LEU A 40 6.68 0.37 -4.25
C LEU A 40 5.18 0.15 -4.28
N LEU A 41 4.44 1.11 -4.86
CA LEU A 41 3.04 0.90 -5.25
C LEU A 41 2.99 0.17 -6.61
N SER A 42 2.70 -1.13 -6.58
CA SER A 42 2.52 -1.96 -7.78
C SER A 42 1.19 -2.74 -7.73
N PRO A 43 0.06 -2.11 -8.08
CA PRO A 43 -1.23 -2.78 -8.06
C PRO A 43 -1.31 -3.78 -9.23
N ALA A 44 -1.37 -5.08 -8.91
CA ALA A 44 -1.43 -6.19 -9.86
C ALA A 44 -2.75 -6.26 -10.68
N CYS A 45 -3.72 -5.38 -10.41
CA CYS A 45 -4.97 -5.27 -11.16
C CYS A 45 -5.33 -3.81 -11.43
N THR A 46 -5.99 -3.58 -12.56
CA THR A 46 -6.69 -2.32 -12.84
C THR A 46 -7.84 -2.19 -11.84
N SER A 47 -7.63 -1.49 -10.74
CA SER A 47 -8.71 -1.15 -9.78
C SER A 47 -9.85 -0.49 -10.55
N TRP A 48 -11.06 -1.07 -10.53
CA TRP A 48 -12.21 -0.48 -11.20
C TRP A 48 -13.22 0.22 -10.27
N ASP A 49 -13.07 0.16 -8.95
CA ASP A 49 -14.10 0.77 -8.06
C ASP A 49 -13.63 1.91 -7.15
N MET A 50 -12.33 2.04 -6.84
CA MET A 50 -11.85 3.04 -5.86
C MET A 50 -11.29 4.34 -6.48
N PHE A 51 -10.76 4.27 -7.70
CA PHE A 51 -10.13 5.40 -8.39
C PHE A 51 -10.56 5.43 -9.84
N LYS A 52 -10.78 6.64 -10.39
CA LYS A 52 -11.18 6.87 -11.78
C LYS A 52 -10.02 6.63 -12.75
N SER A 53 -8.79 6.79 -12.30
CA SER A 53 -7.60 6.57 -13.13
C SER A 53 -6.38 6.12 -12.34
N TYR A 54 -5.33 5.69 -13.05
CA TYR A 54 -4.06 5.32 -12.42
C TYR A 54 -3.31 6.54 -11.87
N GLU A 55 -3.46 7.69 -12.51
CA GLU A 55 -2.89 8.97 -12.06
C GLU A 55 -3.51 9.40 -10.73
N GLU A 56 -4.84 9.32 -10.60
CA GLU A 56 -5.53 9.68 -9.36
C GLU A 56 -5.03 8.82 -8.18
N ARG A 57 -4.90 7.51 -8.40
CA ARG A 57 -4.34 6.59 -7.40
C ARG A 57 -2.89 6.93 -7.05
N GLY A 58 -2.08 7.27 -8.05
CA GLY A 58 -0.68 7.65 -7.86
C GLY A 58 -0.52 8.97 -7.09
N GLU A 59 -1.34 9.97 -7.39
CA GLU A 59 -1.36 11.22 -6.64
C GLU A 59 -1.84 11.01 -5.21
N PHE A 60 -2.86 10.18 -5.00
CA PHE A 60 -3.32 9.84 -3.66
C PHE A 60 -2.24 9.14 -2.82
N PHE A 61 -1.50 8.19 -3.40
CA PHE A 61 -0.35 7.58 -2.74
C PHE A 61 0.71 8.61 -2.34
N LYS A 62 1.09 9.52 -3.25
CA LYS A 62 2.06 10.59 -2.96
C LYS A 62 1.57 11.51 -1.85
N GLU A 63 0.29 11.85 -1.84
CA GLU A 63 -0.31 12.68 -0.80
C GLU A 63 -0.17 12.02 0.58
N LEU A 64 -0.54 10.74 0.70
CA LEU A 64 -0.45 9.98 1.94
C LEU A 64 0.98 9.92 2.47
N VAL A 65 1.94 9.62 1.59
CA VAL A 65 3.38 9.59 1.93
C VAL A 65 3.85 10.97 2.39
N ARG A 66 3.53 12.03 1.65
CA ARG A 66 3.91 13.40 2.02
C ARG A 66 3.30 13.81 3.35
N ARG A 67 2.03 13.49 3.60
CA ARG A 67 1.35 13.80 4.87
C ARG A 67 2.03 13.12 6.05
N HIS A 68 2.34 11.83 5.93
CA HIS A 68 3.04 11.08 6.97
C HIS A 68 4.38 11.72 7.39
N TYR A 69 5.17 12.21 6.43
CA TYR A 69 6.48 12.82 6.73
C TYR A 69 6.44 14.34 6.97
N ARG A 70 5.32 15.02 6.68
CA ARG A 70 5.16 16.46 6.93
C ARG A 70 4.50 16.77 8.28
N GLU A 71 3.72 15.85 8.83
CA GLU A 71 3.06 15.99 10.13
C GLU A 71 3.70 14.99 11.13
N PRO A 72 4.72 15.40 11.90
CA PRO A 72 5.48 14.45 12.72
C PRO A 72 4.71 13.82 13.88
N ASN A 73 3.44 14.19 14.13
CA ASN A 73 2.70 13.78 15.32
C ASN A 73 1.19 13.69 15.06
N LEU A 74 0.71 12.52 14.66
CA LEU A 74 -0.65 12.07 14.97
C LEU A 74 -0.53 10.65 15.50
N ASN A 75 -0.38 10.57 16.83
CA ASN A 75 -0.51 9.36 17.64
C ASN A 75 -1.96 8.87 17.62
#